data_AF-A0A377WJG2-F1
#
_entry.id   AF-A0A377WJG2-F1
#
_cell.length_a   1.000
_cell.length_b   1.000
_cell.length_c   1.000
_cell.angle_alpha   90.00
_cell.angle_beta   90.00
_cell.angle_gamma   90.00
#
_symmetry.space_group_name_H-M   'P 1'
#
loop_
_entity.id
_entity.type
_entity.pdbx_description
1 polymer ?
#
loop_
_entity_poly.entity_id
_entity_poly.type
_entity_poly.pdbx_seq_one_letter_code
_entity_poly.pdbx_strand_id
1 'polypeptide(L)'
;MSRKQLALLEPTLVRQALLDAVKKLSPMVQWRNPVMFIVWVGSLLTTLLAIAMAGGALTGSATFTAAVSIWLWFTVLFANFAEAMAEGRSKARPTA
;
A
#
# COMPACT_ATOMS: atom_id res chain seq x y z
N MET A 1 25.26 -7.60 -19.34
CA MET A 1 24.09 -7.10 -18.58
C MET A 1 24.18 -5.59 -18.50
N SER A 2 23.36 -4.76 -19.18
CA SER A 2 23.44 -3.30 -18.93
C SER A 2 22.28 -2.41 -19.40
N ARG A 3 21.66 -2.60 -20.59
CA ARG A 3 20.71 -1.58 -21.10
C ARG A 3 19.22 -1.78 -20.79
N LYS A 4 18.73 -3.02 -20.65
CA LYS A 4 17.30 -3.30 -20.40
C LYS A 4 16.86 -3.01 -18.95
N GLN A 5 17.77 -3.03 -17.98
CA GLN A 5 17.46 -2.76 -16.57
C GLN A 5 17.26 -1.27 -16.28
N LEU A 6 17.94 -0.38 -17.01
CA LEU A 6 17.74 1.06 -16.88
C LEU A 6 16.36 1.52 -17.39
N ALA A 7 15.78 0.80 -18.36
CA ALA A 7 14.39 1.01 -18.79
C ALA A 7 13.35 0.55 -17.74
N LEU A 8 13.75 -0.27 -16.74
CA LEU A 8 12.86 -0.69 -15.64
C LEU A 8 12.71 0.39 -14.56
N LEU A 9 13.68 1.29 -14.47
CA LEU A 9 13.68 2.44 -13.58
C LEU A 9 13.36 3.71 -14.36
N GLU A 10 12.58 3.60 -15.42
CA GLU A 10 12.11 4.79 -16.11
C GLU A 10 11.28 5.62 -15.10
N PRO A 11 11.68 6.87 -14.80
CA PRO A 11 11.06 7.67 -13.74
C PRO A 11 9.55 7.86 -13.95
N THR A 12 9.13 7.86 -15.21
CA THR A 12 7.75 7.87 -15.70
C THR A 12 6.96 6.64 -15.26
N LEU A 13 7.51 5.45 -15.45
CA LEU A 13 6.92 4.16 -15.04
C LEU A 13 6.81 4.05 -13.52
N VAL A 14 7.86 4.43 -12.79
CA VAL A 14 7.86 4.43 -11.31
C VAL A 14 6.83 5.42 -10.77
N ARG A 15 6.75 6.63 -11.34
CA ARG A 15 5.77 7.65 -10.92
C ARG A 15 4.33 7.22 -11.20
N GLN A 16 4.06 6.59 -12.34
CA GLN A 16 2.74 6.03 -12.63
C GLN A 16 2.38 4.90 -11.65
N ALA A 17 3.29 3.96 -11.40
CA ALA A 17 3.08 2.89 -10.44
C ALA A 17 2.82 3.41 -9.01
N LEU A 18 3.50 4.48 -8.61
CA LEU A 18 3.29 5.14 -7.31
C LEU A 18 1.90 5.78 -7.23
N LEU A 19 1.48 6.50 -8.28
CA LEU A 19 0.15 7.12 -8.35
C LEU A 19 -0.96 6.06 -8.38
N ASP A 20 -0.76 4.97 -9.11
CA ASP A 20 -1.73 3.89 -9.19
C ASP A 20 -1.80 3.11 -7.87
N ALA A 21 -0.68 2.92 -7.15
CA ALA A 21 -0.67 2.33 -5.81
C ALA A 21 -1.52 3.13 -4.80
N VAL A 22 -1.46 4.47 -4.88
CA VAL A 22 -2.27 5.38 -4.06
C VAL A 22 -3.74 5.35 -4.48
N LYS A 23 -4.06 5.23 -5.78
CA LYS A 23 -5.45 5.06 -6.25
C LYS A 23 -6.05 3.71 -5.84
N LYS A 24 -5.24 2.65 -5.81
CA LYS A 24 -5.61 1.30 -5.35
C LYS A 24 -5.83 1.22 -3.83
N LEU A 25 -5.58 2.30 -3.09
CA LEU A 25 -5.92 2.39 -1.66
C LEU A 25 -7.44 2.54 -1.42
N SER A 26 -8.23 2.70 -2.49
CA SER A 26 -9.69 2.76 -2.41
C SER A 26 -10.28 1.40 -1.99
N PRO A 27 -11.24 1.37 -1.05
CA PRO A 27 -11.79 0.14 -0.48
C PRO A 27 -12.46 -0.76 -1.51
N MET A 28 -12.99 -0.20 -2.61
CA MET A 28 -13.57 -0.95 -3.72
C MET A 28 -12.56 -1.78 -4.51
N VAL A 29 -11.29 -1.35 -4.58
CA VAL A 29 -10.24 -2.14 -5.24
C VAL A 29 -9.77 -3.27 -4.33
N GLN A 30 -9.65 -2.98 -3.03
CA GLN A 30 -9.17 -3.97 -2.07
C GLN A 30 -10.14 -5.13 -1.85
N TRP A 31 -11.44 -4.95 -2.03
CA TRP A 31 -12.44 -6.03 -1.92
C TRP A 31 -12.17 -7.23 -2.83
N ARG A 32 -11.47 -7.03 -3.96
CA ARG A 32 -11.08 -8.12 -4.86
C ARG A 32 -9.90 -8.94 -4.36
N ASN A 33 -9.15 -8.41 -3.40
CA ASN A 33 -7.98 -9.05 -2.79
C ASN A 33 -8.24 -9.21 -1.27
N PRO A 34 -8.82 -10.34 -0.83
CA PRO A 34 -9.30 -10.50 0.55
C PRO A 34 -8.19 -10.36 1.59
N VAL A 35 -6.96 -10.77 1.27
CA VAL A 35 -5.81 -10.63 2.17
C VAL A 35 -5.48 -9.15 2.38
N MET A 36 -5.38 -8.38 1.30
CA MET A 36 -5.08 -6.95 1.36
C MET A 36 -6.17 -6.15 2.07
N PHE A 37 -7.43 -6.50 1.84
CA PHE A 37 -8.58 -5.88 2.51
C PHE A 37 -8.54 -6.04 4.04
N ILE A 38 -8.23 -7.24 4.54
CA ILE A 38 -8.13 -7.48 5.99
C ILE A 38 -7.04 -6.61 6.60
N VAL A 39 -5.88 -6.50 5.93
CA VAL A 39 -4.78 -5.65 6.43
C VAL A 39 -5.22 -4.19 6.49
N TRP A 40 -5.91 -3.67 5.46
CA TRP A 40 -6.42 -2.29 5.45
C TRP A 40 -7.46 -2.03 6.53
N VAL A 41 -8.38 -2.96 6.77
CA VAL A 41 -9.34 -2.86 7.88
C VAL A 41 -8.60 -2.86 9.23
N GLY A 42 -7.57 -3.70 9.37
CA GLY A 42 -6.69 -3.71 10.55
C GLY A 42 -5.93 -2.40 10.74
N SER A 43 -5.39 -1.82 9.66
CA SER A 43 -4.73 -0.51 9.67
C SER A 43 -5.70 0.58 10.14
N LEU A 44 -6.92 0.60 9.60
CA LEU A 44 -7.95 1.56 9.97
C LEU A 44 -8.36 1.41 11.45
N LEU A 45 -8.61 0.18 11.90
CA LEU A 45 -8.98 -0.11 13.28
C LEU A 45 -7.87 0.31 14.25
N THR A 46 -6.61 -0.01 13.96
CA THR A 46 -5.47 0.37 14.79
C THR A 46 -5.26 1.88 14.81
N THR A 47 -5.51 2.60 13.71
CA THR A 47 -5.49 4.07 13.68
C THR A 47 -6.56 4.62 14.63
N LEU A 48 -7.78 4.10 14.56
CA LEU A 48 -8.89 4.53 15.43
C LEU A 48 -8.59 4.25 16.91
N LEU A 49 -8.01 3.10 17.21
CA LEU A 49 -7.57 2.76 18.57
C LEU A 49 -6.47 3.70 19.07
N ALA A 50 -5.48 4.03 18.22
CA ALA A 50 -4.44 4.99 18.57
C ALA A 50 -5.01 6.38 18.88
N ILE A 51 -5.97 6.85 18.08
CA ILE A 51 -6.67 8.12 18.31
C ILE A 51 -7.49 8.07 19.61
N ALA A 52 -8.23 6.98 19.86
CA ALA A 52 -9.01 6.80 21.08
C ALA A 52 -8.11 6.76 22.34
N MET A 53 -6.96 6.09 22.27
CA MET A 53 -5.97 6.08 23.36
C MET A 53 -5.35 7.47 23.56
N ALA A 54 -5.02 8.18 22.49
CA ALA A 54 -4.47 9.54 22.56
C ALA A 54 -5.48 10.55 23.15
N GLY A 55 -6.77 10.37 22.85
CA GLY A 55 -7.87 11.17 23.40
C GLY A 55 -8.32 10.78 24.82
N GLY A 56 -7.67 9.80 25.45
CA GLY A 56 -8.00 9.34 26.81
C GLY A 56 -9.26 8.48 26.92
N ALA A 57 -9.90 8.11 25.80
CA ALA A 57 -11.08 7.25 25.78
C ALA A 57 -10.76 5.77 26.02
N LEU A 58 -9.48 5.38 25.85
CA LEU A 58 -9.02 4.01 26.03
C LEU A 58 -7.67 3.98 26.75
N THR A 59 -7.49 3.01 27.65
CA THR A 59 -6.22 2.82 28.37
C THR A 59 -5.23 2.04 27.49
N GLY A 60 -4.05 2.59 27.26
CA GLY A 60 -2.98 1.93 26.50
C GLY A 60 -1.89 2.88 26.02
N SER A 61 -0.88 2.33 25.35
CA SER A 61 0.20 3.12 24.74
C SER A 61 -0.23 3.62 23.35
N ALA A 62 -0.74 4.84 23.29
CA ALA A 62 -1.15 5.48 22.04
C ALA A 62 0.00 5.56 21.02
N THR A 63 1.22 5.85 21.48
CA THR A 63 2.42 5.92 20.65
C THR A 63 2.80 4.57 20.04
N PHE A 64 2.72 3.47 20.81
CA PHE A 64 2.97 2.14 20.29
C PHE A 64 1.91 1.73 19.26
N THR A 65 0.62 1.91 19.58
CA THR A 65 -0.48 1.57 18.66
C THR A 65 -0.41 2.41 17.38
N ALA A 66 -0.05 3.70 17.49
CA ALA A 66 0.17 4.56 16.33
C ALA A 66 1.33 4.07 15.46
N ALA A 67 2.47 3.68 16.06
CA ALA A 67 3.62 3.14 15.32
C ALA A 67 3.26 1.86 14.56
N VAL A 68 2.51 0.95 15.20
CA VAL A 68 1.98 -0.26 14.55
C VAL A 68 1.06 0.10 13.39
N SER A 69 0.12 1.04 13.60
CA SER A 69 -0.81 1.46 12.56
C SER A 69 -0.10 2.07 11.34
N ILE A 70 0.90 2.92 11.56
CA ILE A 70 1.73 3.49 10.50
C ILE A 70 2.42 2.37 9.70
N TRP A 71 2.95 1.35 10.38
CA TRP A 71 3.58 0.22 9.72
C TRP A 71 2.60 -0.59 8.89
N LEU A 72 1.39 -0.82 9.39
CA LEU A 72 0.33 -1.51 8.63
C LEU A 72 -0.12 -0.71 7.40
N TRP A 73 -0.20 0.62 7.49
CA TRP A 73 -0.44 1.47 6.31
C TRP A 73 0.70 1.37 5.30
N PHE A 74 1.94 1.31 5.77
CA PHE A 74 3.12 1.13 4.92
C PHE A 74 3.10 -0.21 4.18
N THR A 75 2.73 -1.32 4.84
CA THR A 75 2.63 -2.63 4.17
C THR A 75 1.53 -2.65 3.11
N VAL A 76 0.39 -1.99 3.37
CA VAL A 76 -0.68 -1.84 2.39
C VAL A 76 -0.20 -1.07 1.14
N LEU A 77 0.47 0.06 1.35
CA LEU A 77 1.06 0.85 0.26
C LEU A 77 2.08 0.04 -0.54
N PHE A 78 2.95 -0.70 0.14
CA PHE A 78 3.98 -1.51 -0.49
C PHE A 78 3.39 -2.63 -1.35
N ALA A 79 2.37 -3.34 -0.84
CA ALA A 79 1.73 -4.40 -1.60
C ALA A 79 0.93 -3.84 -2.80
N ASN A 80 0.22 -2.72 -2.64
CA ASN A 80 -0.41 -2.02 -3.78
C ASN A 80 0.61 -1.61 -4.85
N PHE A 81 1.80 -1.15 -4.43
CA PHE A 81 2.91 -0.81 -5.32
C PHE A 81 3.48 -2.03 -6.04
N ALA A 82 3.70 -3.14 -5.33
CA ALA A 82 4.15 -4.39 -5.94
C ALA A 82 3.16 -4.91 -6.98
N GLU A 83 1.86 -4.80 -6.70
CA GLU A 83 0.78 -5.17 -7.64
C GLU A 83 0.77 -4.26 -8.88
N ALA A 84 0.88 -2.93 -8.69
CA ALA A 84 0.95 -1.98 -9.80
C ALA A 84 2.20 -2.20 -10.68
N MET A 85 3.35 -2.50 -10.07
CA MET A 85 4.56 -2.87 -10.81
C MET A 85 4.39 -4.18 -11.58
N ALA A 86 3.73 -5.18 -11.01
CA ALA A 86 3.46 -6.45 -11.69
C ALA A 86 2.52 -6.26 -12.89
N GLU A 87 1.47 -5.46 -12.76
CA GLU A 87 0.55 -5.13 -13.85
C GLU A 87 1.21 -4.29 -14.95
N GLY A 88 2.05 -3.30 -14.57
CA GLY A 88 2.84 -2.50 -15.52
C GLY A 88 3.76 -3.34 -16.42
N ARG A 89 4.19 -4.51 -15.94
CA ARG A 89 5.01 -5.47 -16.73
C ARG A 89 4.21 -6.24 -17.77
N SER A 90 2.89 -6.42 -17.59
CA SER A 90 2.03 -7.15 -18.54
C SER A 90 1.68 -6.32 -19.78
N LYS A 91 1.53 -4.99 -19.65
CA LYS A 91 1.28 -4.08 -20.79
C LYS A 91 2.51 -3.77 -21.64
N ALA A 92 3.72 -3.98 -21.10
CA ALA A 92 4.99 -3.69 -21.79
C ALA A 92 5.52 -4.85 -22.64
N ARG A 93 4.84 -6.00 -22.68
CA ARG A 93 5.18 -7.10 -23.59
C ARG A 93 4.21 -7.05 -24.77
N PRO A 94 4.64 -6.62 -25.97
CA PRO A 94 3.87 -6.91 -27.17
C PRO A 94 3.70 -8.43 -27.21
N THR A 95 2.44 -8.88 -27.19
CA THR A 95 2.06 -10.19 -27.69
C THR A 95 2.65 -10.33 -29.09
N ALA A 96 3.40 -11.41 -29.29
CA ALA A 96 4.08 -11.76 -30.53
C ALA A 96 3.10 -11.89 -31.71
#